data_AF-A0A9C6WYK2-F1
#
_entry.id   AF-A0A9C6WYK2-F1
#
_cell.length_a   1.000
_cell.length_b   1.000
_cell.length_c   1.000
_cell.angle_alpha   90.00
_cell.angle_beta   90.00
_cell.angle_gamma   90.00
#
_symmetry.space_group_name_H-M   'P 1'
#
loop_
_entity.id
_entity.type
_entity.pdbx_description
1 polymer ?
#
loop_
_entity_poly.entity_id
_entity_poly.type
_entity_poly.pdbx_seq_one_letter_code
_entity_poly.pdbx_strand_id
1 'polypeptide(L)'
;MIKELWRRELRLDLLRADYHTPQKFTQTEWQDPRQPPALWYVVYRWLSAGLFVAVAVCSVLDAGREGQDLGVRYVKWPIYLTNWGLACCCLQAALGAGLATANFVQERRQRRGGRLPRTLYHPLAPRCTERDAAPSGQGGLGSPGAVLQAPSLPLLHRLYWVLNTISITVAIGITCTYWVAVYDPSEHVLDALNILVHAANSALMLVDVLMSAHPLRLLHAFWPLLFVFVYLSFSLVYFLAGGTDRMDRTCVYPVLDWERPTRTTVVCVLGLSFVVAVHTAVWALQLARRRVARSLREAKAAANKGEKKDPGVQLDAMA
;
A
#
# COMPACT_ATOMS: atom_id res chain seq x y z
N MET A 1 24.43 13.48 -6.26
CA MET A 1 23.46 12.37 -6.34
C MET A 1 22.80 12.03 -4.99
N ILE A 2 23.53 11.62 -3.94
CA ILE A 2 22.92 11.23 -2.63
C ILE A 2 22.26 12.40 -1.89
N LYS A 3 22.93 13.57 -1.79
CA LYS A 3 22.37 14.78 -1.15
C LYS A 3 21.03 15.22 -1.77
N GLU A 4 20.91 15.06 -3.08
CA GLU A 4 19.71 15.42 -3.83
C GLU A 4 18.57 14.41 -3.64
N LEU A 5 18.90 13.12 -3.49
CA LEU A 5 17.95 12.09 -3.08
C LEU A 5 17.36 12.42 -1.70
N TRP A 6 18.20 12.72 -0.71
CA TRP A 6 17.73 13.09 0.64
C TRP A 6 16.87 14.35 0.62
N ARG A 7 17.33 15.41 -0.07
CA ARG A 7 16.55 16.64 -0.24
C ARG A 7 15.18 16.37 -0.85
N ARG A 8 15.07 15.41 -1.77
CA ARG A 8 13.80 15.06 -2.42
C ARG A 8 12.87 14.26 -1.53
N GLU A 9 13.39 13.31 -0.74
CA GLU A 9 12.57 12.39 0.05
C GLU A 9 12.23 12.90 1.46
N LEU A 10 12.92 13.93 1.97
CA LEU A 10 12.68 14.53 3.30
C LEU A 10 11.86 15.84 3.27
N ARG A 11 11.17 16.14 2.16
CA ARG A 11 10.37 17.37 2.07
C ARG A 11 9.03 17.18 2.80
N LEU A 12 8.72 18.11 3.72
CA LEU A 12 7.53 18.01 4.58
C LEU A 12 6.20 18.05 3.80
N ASP A 13 6.16 18.65 2.63
CA ASP A 13 4.98 18.64 1.74
C ASP A 13 4.57 17.21 1.33
N LEU A 14 5.50 16.25 1.34
CA LEU A 14 5.20 14.85 1.06
C LEU A 14 4.27 14.21 2.09
N LEU A 15 4.18 14.75 3.30
CA LEU A 15 3.20 14.29 4.30
C LEU A 15 1.76 14.52 3.83
N ARG A 16 1.49 15.41 2.88
CA ARG A 16 0.14 15.58 2.31
C ARG A 16 -0.29 14.41 1.43
N ALA A 17 0.57 13.41 1.22
CA ALA A 17 0.32 12.27 0.34
C ALA A 17 -0.20 12.71 -1.04
N ASP A 18 0.33 13.81 -1.58
CA ASP A 18 -0.03 14.28 -2.91
C ASP A 18 0.87 13.66 -3.98
N TYR A 19 0.30 13.40 -5.15
CA TYR A 19 1.02 12.79 -6.24
C TYR A 19 0.40 13.11 -7.60
N HIS A 20 1.23 13.64 -8.50
CA HIS A 20 0.79 14.16 -9.80
C HIS A 20 0.36 13.08 -10.83
N THR A 21 0.52 11.79 -10.52
CA THR A 21 0.20 10.69 -11.45
C THR A 21 -0.69 9.65 -10.77
N PRO A 22 -2.02 9.89 -10.67
CA PRO A 22 -2.98 8.96 -10.05
C PRO A 22 -2.97 7.56 -10.69
N GLN A 23 -2.60 7.45 -11.96
CA GLN A 23 -2.58 6.20 -12.71
C GLN A 23 -1.67 5.15 -12.06
N LYS A 24 -0.56 5.57 -11.42
CA LYS A 24 0.35 4.63 -10.75
C LYS A 24 -0.30 3.87 -9.59
N PHE A 25 -1.39 4.38 -9.02
CA PHE A 25 -2.10 3.71 -7.93
C PHE A 25 -3.05 2.62 -8.41
N THR A 26 -3.36 2.56 -9.70
CA THR A 26 -4.31 1.62 -10.29
C THR A 26 -3.65 0.72 -11.33
N GLN A 27 -2.32 0.70 -11.34
CA GLN A 27 -1.50 0.04 -12.34
C GLN A 27 -0.39 -0.80 -11.68
N THR A 28 -0.03 -1.91 -12.33
CA THR A 28 1.18 -2.66 -11.98
C THR A 28 2.43 -1.94 -12.50
N GLU A 29 3.57 -2.15 -11.85
CA GLU A 29 4.85 -1.70 -12.38
C GLU A 29 5.25 -2.45 -13.66
N TRP A 30 4.78 -3.68 -13.84
CA TRP A 30 5.25 -4.54 -14.93
C TRP A 30 4.54 -4.32 -16.26
N GLN A 31 3.61 -3.35 -16.33
CA GLN A 31 2.96 -2.95 -17.58
C GLN A 31 3.58 -1.66 -18.15
N ASP A 32 3.43 -1.46 -19.46
CA ASP A 32 3.76 -0.19 -20.09
C ASP A 32 2.77 0.89 -19.61
N PRO A 33 3.23 2.02 -19.04
CA PRO A 33 2.36 3.11 -18.61
C PRO A 33 1.45 3.69 -19.70
N ARG A 34 1.78 3.46 -20.98
CA ARG A 34 1.00 3.89 -22.15
C ARG A 34 -0.11 2.90 -22.53
N GLN A 35 -0.20 1.77 -21.87
CA GLN A 35 -1.23 0.77 -22.11
C GLN A 35 -2.41 0.96 -21.17
N PRO A 36 -3.63 0.56 -21.60
CA PRO A 36 -4.79 0.55 -20.71
C PRO A 36 -4.55 -0.38 -19.51
N PRO A 37 -5.29 -0.18 -18.40
CA PRO A 37 -5.19 -1.04 -17.23
C PRO A 37 -5.43 -2.51 -17.60
N ALA A 38 -4.49 -3.38 -17.24
CA ALA A 38 -4.59 -4.80 -17.53
C ALA A 38 -5.67 -5.49 -16.67
N LEU A 39 -6.52 -6.32 -17.29
CA LEU A 39 -7.57 -7.07 -16.59
C LEU A 39 -6.98 -8.01 -15.52
N TRP A 40 -5.88 -8.68 -15.82
CA TRP A 40 -5.22 -9.59 -14.87
C TRP A 40 -4.80 -8.88 -13.59
N TYR A 41 -4.42 -7.59 -13.66
CA TYR A 41 -4.06 -6.81 -12.48
C TYR A 41 -5.28 -6.51 -11.60
N VAL A 42 -6.44 -6.26 -12.21
CA VAL A 42 -7.70 -6.10 -11.49
C VAL A 42 -8.09 -7.41 -10.79
N VAL A 43 -7.95 -8.55 -11.48
CA VAL A 43 -8.17 -9.89 -10.89
C VAL A 43 -7.25 -10.11 -9.70
N TYR A 44 -5.95 -9.83 -9.84
CA TYR A 44 -4.98 -9.88 -8.75
C TYR A 44 -5.41 -9.05 -7.54
N ARG A 45 -5.91 -7.82 -7.74
CA ARG A 45 -6.37 -6.96 -6.64
C ARG A 45 -7.56 -7.55 -5.89
N TRP A 46 -8.51 -8.15 -6.61
CA TRP A 46 -9.66 -8.83 -5.99
C TRP A 46 -9.26 -10.11 -5.27
N LEU A 47 -8.31 -10.90 -5.82
CA LEU A 47 -7.76 -12.06 -5.13
C LEU A 47 -7.06 -11.67 -3.82
N SER A 48 -6.24 -10.62 -3.84
CA SER A 48 -5.59 -10.10 -2.63
C SER A 48 -6.62 -9.61 -1.61
N ALA A 49 -7.64 -8.87 -2.02
CA ALA A 49 -8.71 -8.42 -1.14
C ALA A 49 -9.48 -9.60 -0.52
N GLY A 50 -9.84 -10.60 -1.34
CA GLY A 50 -10.50 -11.81 -0.87
C GLY A 50 -9.67 -12.60 0.13
N LEU A 51 -8.36 -12.74 -0.10
CA LEU A 51 -7.45 -13.42 0.84
C LEU A 51 -7.36 -12.69 2.18
N PHE A 52 -7.20 -11.36 2.19
CA PHE A 52 -7.18 -10.61 3.45
C PHE A 52 -8.50 -10.69 4.20
N VAL A 53 -9.63 -10.61 3.50
CA VAL A 53 -10.96 -10.78 4.11
C VAL A 53 -11.10 -12.20 4.69
N ALA A 54 -10.69 -13.24 3.96
CA ALA A 54 -10.72 -14.61 4.46
C ALA A 54 -9.88 -14.78 5.72
N VAL A 55 -8.65 -14.25 5.74
CA VAL A 55 -7.76 -14.29 6.92
C VAL A 55 -8.38 -13.52 8.10
N ALA A 56 -8.99 -12.36 7.85
CA ALA A 56 -9.70 -11.60 8.88
C ALA A 56 -10.90 -12.35 9.46
N VAL A 57 -11.71 -12.97 8.60
CA VAL A 57 -12.85 -13.79 9.03
C VAL A 57 -12.36 -14.99 9.84
N CYS A 58 -11.35 -15.73 9.37
CA CYS A 58 -10.78 -16.85 10.13
C CYS A 58 -10.18 -16.41 11.48
N SER A 59 -9.55 -15.23 11.53
CA SER A 59 -9.02 -14.63 12.77
C SER A 59 -10.12 -14.24 13.77
N VAL A 60 -11.19 -13.62 13.28
CA VAL A 60 -12.35 -13.23 14.10
C VAL A 60 -13.08 -14.46 14.64
N LEU A 61 -13.28 -15.48 13.80
CA LEU A 61 -13.94 -16.74 14.18
C LEU A 61 -13.04 -17.68 14.99
N ASP A 62 -11.76 -17.36 15.14
CA ASP A 62 -10.72 -18.23 15.73
C ASP A 62 -10.77 -19.66 15.16
N ALA A 63 -10.87 -19.73 13.83
CA ALA A 63 -11.17 -20.94 13.09
C ALA A 63 -10.13 -22.04 13.38
N GLY A 64 -10.60 -23.18 13.91
CA GLY A 64 -9.77 -24.34 14.23
C GLY A 64 -9.24 -24.39 15.66
N ARG A 65 -9.60 -23.44 16.55
CA ARG A 65 -9.24 -23.49 17.98
C ARG A 65 -10.47 -23.75 18.85
N GLU A 66 -10.53 -24.90 19.52
CA GLU A 66 -11.58 -25.24 20.49
C GLU A 66 -11.17 -24.86 21.92
N GLY A 67 -12.13 -24.53 22.80
CA GLY A 67 -11.87 -24.49 24.26
C GLY A 67 -12.02 -23.14 25.02
N GLN A 68 -12.44 -22.04 24.39
CA GLN A 68 -12.83 -20.82 25.12
C GLN A 68 -14.19 -20.33 24.64
N ASP A 69 -14.99 -19.76 25.54
CA ASP A 69 -16.29 -19.18 25.21
C ASP A 69 -16.16 -18.16 24.07
N LEU A 70 -16.92 -18.38 23.01
CA LEU A 70 -16.91 -17.55 21.80
C LEU A 70 -17.03 -16.04 22.15
N GLY A 71 -17.86 -15.69 23.14
CA GLY A 71 -18.09 -14.32 23.57
C GLY A 71 -16.83 -13.59 24.05
N VAL A 72 -15.97 -14.25 24.82
CA VAL A 72 -14.71 -13.66 25.31
C VAL A 72 -13.75 -13.42 24.15
N ARG A 73 -13.70 -14.35 23.18
CA ARG A 73 -12.81 -14.26 22.01
C ARG A 73 -13.07 -13.03 21.15
N TYR A 74 -14.34 -12.75 20.86
CA TYR A 74 -14.72 -11.60 20.03
C TYR A 74 -14.44 -10.27 20.72
N VAL A 75 -14.76 -10.16 22.01
CA VAL A 75 -14.55 -8.92 22.78
C VAL A 75 -13.06 -8.57 22.91
N LYS A 76 -12.20 -9.58 22.99
CA LYS A 76 -10.75 -9.39 23.08
C LYS A 76 -10.06 -9.24 21.72
N TRP A 77 -10.74 -9.47 20.58
CA TRP A 77 -10.13 -9.32 19.25
C TRP A 77 -9.52 -7.92 19.02
N PRO A 78 -10.19 -6.80 19.37
CA PRO A 78 -9.67 -5.46 19.10
C PRO A 78 -8.47 -5.04 19.97
N ILE A 79 -8.05 -5.82 20.96
CA ILE A 79 -6.94 -5.40 21.84
C ILE A 79 -5.56 -5.70 21.24
N TYR A 80 -5.50 -6.59 20.23
CA TYR A 80 -4.26 -7.06 19.64
C TYR A 80 -3.83 -6.20 18.44
N LEU A 81 -2.56 -5.79 18.41
CA LEU A 81 -1.97 -5.03 17.30
C LEU A 81 -2.05 -5.78 15.97
N THR A 82 -1.88 -7.11 16.01
CA THR A 82 -2.02 -7.98 14.83
C THR A 82 -3.38 -7.78 14.14
N ASN A 83 -4.43 -7.63 14.93
CA ASN A 83 -5.80 -7.49 14.44
C ASN A 83 -6.06 -6.10 13.87
N TRP A 84 -5.48 -5.05 14.47
CA TRP A 84 -5.46 -3.71 13.89
C TRP A 84 -4.73 -3.68 12.54
N GLY A 85 -3.57 -4.34 12.45
CA GLY A 85 -2.81 -4.50 11.22
C GLY A 85 -3.61 -5.23 10.14
N LEU A 86 -4.29 -6.32 10.51
CA LEU A 86 -5.13 -7.10 9.61
C LEU A 86 -6.34 -6.30 9.09
N ALA A 87 -7.03 -5.55 9.95
CA ALA A 87 -8.11 -4.65 9.53
C ALA A 87 -7.61 -3.60 8.52
N CYS A 88 -6.43 -3.01 8.78
CA CYS A 88 -5.80 -2.07 7.85
C CYS A 88 -5.48 -2.74 6.50
N CYS A 89 -4.95 -3.97 6.51
CA CYS A 89 -4.70 -4.76 5.30
C CYS A 89 -5.98 -5.06 4.50
N CYS A 90 -7.10 -5.38 5.16
CA CYS A 90 -8.40 -5.56 4.51
C CYS A 90 -8.87 -4.26 3.83
N LEU A 91 -8.85 -3.15 4.57
CA LEU A 91 -9.30 -1.84 4.06
C LEU A 91 -8.46 -1.37 2.87
N GLN A 92 -7.13 -1.48 2.96
CA GLN A 92 -6.26 -1.07 1.85
C GLN A 92 -6.46 -1.98 0.63
N ALA A 93 -6.62 -3.29 0.82
CA ALA A 93 -6.80 -4.23 -0.29
C ALA A 93 -8.15 -3.99 -1.00
N ALA A 94 -9.21 -3.75 -0.24
CA ALA A 94 -10.53 -3.40 -0.77
C ALA A 94 -10.50 -2.08 -1.56
N LEU A 95 -9.85 -1.04 -1.02
CA LEU A 95 -9.67 0.23 -1.72
C LEU A 95 -8.83 0.05 -2.99
N GLY A 96 -7.74 -0.70 -2.94
CA GLY A 96 -6.89 -0.99 -4.10
C GLY A 96 -7.65 -1.72 -5.21
N ALA A 97 -8.49 -2.70 -4.86
CA ALA A 97 -9.38 -3.37 -5.80
C ALA A 97 -10.42 -2.43 -6.41
N GLY A 98 -11.12 -1.64 -5.57
CA GLY A 98 -12.10 -0.67 -6.01
C GLY A 98 -11.53 0.38 -6.97
N LEU A 99 -10.36 0.94 -6.65
CA LEU A 99 -9.67 1.92 -7.49
C LEU A 99 -9.22 1.32 -8.82
N ALA A 100 -8.64 0.11 -8.80
CA ALA A 100 -8.22 -0.59 -10.03
C ALA A 100 -9.43 -0.92 -10.93
N THR A 101 -10.54 -1.39 -10.36
CA THR A 101 -11.79 -1.63 -11.08
C THR A 101 -12.38 -0.34 -11.65
N ALA A 102 -12.43 0.74 -10.87
CA ALA A 102 -12.95 2.03 -11.32
C ALA A 102 -12.17 2.55 -12.54
N ASN A 103 -10.84 2.50 -12.49
CA ASN A 103 -9.99 2.90 -13.62
C ASN A 103 -10.22 2.00 -14.84
N PHE A 104 -10.28 0.67 -14.64
CA PHE A 104 -10.52 -0.28 -15.73
C PHE A 104 -11.89 -0.06 -16.41
N VAL A 105 -12.96 0.14 -15.64
CA VAL A 105 -14.31 0.37 -16.16
C VAL A 105 -14.39 1.72 -16.89
N GLN A 106 -13.79 2.76 -16.31
CA GLN A 106 -13.81 4.09 -16.90
C GLN A 106 -13.10 4.12 -18.27
N GLU A 107 -11.93 3.49 -18.37
CA GLU A 107 -11.19 3.35 -19.63
C GLU A 107 -12.02 2.63 -20.70
N ARG A 108 -12.68 1.52 -20.34
CA ARG A 108 -13.53 0.75 -21.27
C ARG A 108 -14.77 1.53 -21.72
N ARG A 109 -15.39 2.30 -20.82
CA ARG A 109 -16.53 3.17 -21.16
C ARG A 109 -16.13 4.25 -22.16
N GLN A 110 -14.96 4.88 -21.97
CA GLN A 110 -14.49 5.94 -22.86
C GLN A 110 -14.14 5.43 -24.26
N ARG A 111 -13.54 4.23 -24.36
CA ARG A 111 -13.28 3.55 -25.65
C ARG A 111 -14.58 3.17 -26.37
N ARG A 112 -15.57 2.65 -25.64
CA ARG A 112 -16.89 2.33 -26.22
C ARG A 112 -17.62 3.59 -26.71
N GLY A 113 -17.51 4.68 -25.96
CA GLY A 113 -18.11 5.98 -26.33
C GLY A 113 -17.30 6.79 -27.35
N GLY A 114 -16.30 6.20 -28.02
CA GLY A 114 -15.50 6.87 -29.05
C GLY A 114 -14.59 8.01 -28.58
N ARG A 115 -14.46 8.26 -27.27
CA ARG A 115 -13.67 9.39 -26.72
C ARG A 115 -12.18 9.14 -26.63
N LEU A 116 -11.74 7.87 -26.62
CA LEU A 116 -10.31 7.52 -26.68
C LEU A 116 -10.00 6.76 -27.98
N PRO A 117 -8.95 7.16 -28.73
CA PRO A 117 -8.47 6.40 -29.87
C PRO A 117 -8.05 4.97 -29.46
N ARG A 118 -8.22 3.99 -30.35
CA ARG A 118 -7.79 2.60 -30.10
C ARG A 118 -6.30 2.45 -29.78
N THR A 119 -5.47 3.42 -30.21
CA THR A 119 -4.01 3.35 -30.24
C THR A 119 -3.29 4.17 -29.15
N LEU A 120 -3.99 5.04 -28.40
CA LEU A 120 -3.34 5.92 -27.43
C LEU A 120 -4.14 5.98 -26.13
N TYR A 121 -3.54 5.46 -25.05
CA TYR A 121 -3.99 5.77 -23.69
C TYR A 121 -3.58 7.21 -23.38
N HIS A 122 -4.54 8.14 -23.42
CA HIS A 122 -4.34 9.50 -22.93
C HIS A 122 -4.97 9.61 -21.54
N PRO A 123 -4.26 10.18 -20.54
CA PRO A 123 -4.79 10.30 -19.20
C PRO A 123 -6.13 11.04 -19.18
N LEU A 124 -7.00 10.59 -18.28
CA LEU A 124 -8.12 11.37 -17.76
C LEU A 124 -7.58 12.74 -17.35
N ALA A 125 -7.81 13.74 -18.19
CA ALA A 125 -7.79 15.12 -17.71
C ALA A 125 -8.83 15.21 -16.59
N PRO A 126 -8.54 15.93 -15.50
CA PRO A 126 -9.57 16.26 -14.51
C PRO A 126 -10.78 16.83 -15.24
N ARG A 127 -11.99 16.52 -14.77
CA ARG A 127 -13.17 17.27 -15.21
C ARG A 127 -12.89 18.74 -14.93
N CYS A 128 -12.63 19.54 -15.96
CA CYS A 128 -12.98 20.94 -15.90
C CYS A 128 -14.48 20.94 -15.64
N THR A 129 -14.89 21.38 -14.46
CA THR A 129 -16.29 21.65 -14.17
C THR A 129 -16.70 22.85 -15.03
N GLU A 130 -17.05 22.61 -16.28
CA GLU A 130 -17.94 23.48 -17.04
C GLU A 130 -19.35 23.30 -16.46
N ARG A 131 -19.57 23.89 -15.29
CA ARG A 131 -20.89 24.37 -14.92
C ARG A 131 -20.71 25.83 -14.54
N ASP A 132 -21.48 26.64 -15.25
CA ASP A 132 -21.71 28.06 -15.04
C ASP A 132 -20.73 28.99 -15.76
N ALA A 133 -20.96 29.19 -17.08
CA ALA A 133 -21.27 30.51 -17.65
C ALA A 133 -21.20 30.50 -19.20
N ALA A 134 -22.35 30.63 -19.85
CA ALA A 134 -22.47 31.35 -21.12
C ALA A 134 -23.10 32.73 -20.82
N PRO A 135 -23.13 33.73 -21.71
CA PRO A 135 -22.56 33.82 -23.06
C PRO A 135 -21.73 35.11 -23.33
N SER A 136 -21.05 35.13 -24.49
CA SER A 136 -20.72 36.30 -25.34
C SER A 136 -20.44 37.68 -24.71
N GLY A 137 -19.20 38.15 -24.82
CA GLY A 137 -18.83 39.57 -24.67
C GLY A 137 -17.37 39.82 -25.06
N GLN A 138 -17.15 40.65 -26.08
CA GLN A 138 -15.84 41.09 -26.54
C GLN A 138 -15.15 42.02 -25.51
N GLY A 139 -13.82 41.92 -25.41
CA GLY A 139 -12.98 43.04 -24.99
C GLY A 139 -11.99 42.76 -23.86
N GLY A 140 -10.69 42.87 -24.16
CA GLY A 140 -9.74 43.50 -23.24
C GLY A 140 -8.72 42.62 -22.51
N LEU A 141 -7.45 42.83 -22.89
CA LEU A 141 -6.19 42.68 -22.14
C LEU A 141 -5.81 41.31 -21.53
N GLY A 142 -4.71 40.78 -22.06
CA GLY A 142 -4.04 39.58 -21.57
C GLY A 142 -3.59 39.68 -20.12
N SER A 143 -3.91 38.65 -19.35
CA SER A 143 -3.36 38.40 -18.02
C SER A 143 -2.26 37.34 -18.13
N PRO A 144 -1.04 37.58 -17.60
CA PRO A 144 0.05 36.63 -17.70
C PRO A 144 -0.13 35.49 -16.68
N GLY A 145 -0.16 34.26 -17.19
CA GLY A 145 0.17 33.07 -16.41
C GLY A 145 -0.93 32.55 -15.49
N ALA A 146 -2.00 31.98 -16.07
CA ALA A 146 -2.76 30.96 -15.36
C ALA A 146 -1.84 29.76 -15.10
N VAL A 147 -1.23 29.73 -13.91
CA VAL A 147 -0.52 28.55 -13.41
C VAL A 147 -1.55 27.43 -13.36
N LEU A 148 -1.51 26.52 -14.33
CA LEU A 148 -2.28 25.28 -14.32
C LEU A 148 -1.92 24.55 -13.03
N GLN A 149 -2.76 24.68 -12.00
CA GLN A 149 -2.62 23.91 -10.77
C GLN A 149 -2.68 22.43 -11.17
N ALA A 150 -1.55 21.75 -11.01
CA ALA A 150 -1.50 20.32 -11.25
C ALA A 150 -2.56 19.65 -10.36
N PRO A 151 -3.44 18.80 -10.91
CA PRO A 151 -4.54 18.23 -10.15
C PRO A 151 -4.02 17.44 -8.94
N SER A 152 -4.56 17.74 -7.76
CA SER A 152 -4.27 17.01 -6.52
C SER A 152 -4.80 15.58 -6.60
N LEU A 153 -4.10 14.64 -5.96
CA LEU A 153 -4.50 13.24 -5.91
C LEU A 153 -5.91 13.09 -5.26
N PRO A 154 -6.89 12.39 -5.87
CA PRO A 154 -8.22 12.23 -5.29
C PRO A 154 -8.19 11.58 -3.90
N LEU A 155 -9.15 11.93 -3.04
CA LEU A 155 -9.17 11.51 -1.62
C LEU A 155 -8.99 10.00 -1.43
N LEU A 156 -9.73 9.17 -2.18
CA LEU A 156 -9.64 7.72 -2.06
C LEU A 156 -8.26 7.16 -2.42
N HIS A 157 -7.55 7.80 -3.36
CA HIS A 157 -6.19 7.41 -3.72
C HIS A 157 -5.19 7.80 -2.61
N ARG A 158 -5.36 8.98 -2.00
CA ARG A 158 -4.57 9.40 -0.84
C ARG A 158 -4.77 8.46 0.35
N LEU A 159 -6.03 8.14 0.65
CA LEU A 159 -6.38 7.22 1.73
C LEU A 159 -5.80 5.83 1.48
N TYR A 160 -5.96 5.30 0.26
CA TYR A 160 -5.35 4.04 -0.15
C TYR A 160 -3.83 4.07 0.03
N TRP A 161 -3.16 5.16 -0.35
CA TRP A 161 -1.71 5.29 -0.23
C TRP A 161 -1.23 5.25 1.23
N VAL A 162 -1.91 5.99 2.11
CA VAL A 162 -1.61 6.01 3.54
C VAL A 162 -1.82 4.62 4.14
N LEU A 163 -2.99 4.02 3.91
CA LEU A 163 -3.31 2.69 4.44
C LEU A 163 -2.34 1.62 3.92
N ASN A 164 -2.04 1.61 2.62
CA ASN A 164 -1.08 0.68 2.05
C ASN A 164 0.32 0.84 2.68
N THR A 165 0.77 2.08 2.90
CA THR A 165 2.05 2.35 3.56
C THR A 165 2.08 1.82 5.00
N ILE A 166 0.99 2.02 5.75
CA ILE A 166 0.82 1.46 7.11
C ILE A 166 0.85 -0.06 7.03
N SER A 167 -0.01 -0.67 6.21
CA SER A 167 -0.16 -2.13 6.09
C SER A 167 1.14 -2.83 5.74
N ILE A 168 1.92 -2.34 4.75
CA ILE A 168 3.19 -2.99 4.38
C ILE A 168 4.16 -2.99 5.56
N THR A 169 4.34 -1.82 6.17
CA THR A 169 5.33 -1.64 7.25
C THR A 169 4.94 -2.44 8.49
N VAL A 170 3.66 -2.32 8.90
CA VAL A 170 3.14 -2.97 10.10
C VAL A 170 3.04 -4.49 9.92
N ALA A 171 2.65 -5.00 8.75
CA ALA A 171 2.59 -6.45 8.52
C ALA A 171 3.97 -7.11 8.66
N ILE A 172 5.02 -6.52 8.08
CA ILE A 172 6.40 -7.03 8.23
C ILE A 172 6.87 -6.88 9.68
N GLY A 173 6.56 -5.74 10.32
CA GLY A 173 6.88 -5.51 11.73
C GLY A 173 6.24 -6.53 12.67
N ILE A 174 4.96 -6.86 12.46
CA ILE A 174 4.23 -7.89 13.20
C ILE A 174 4.89 -9.26 13.01
N THR A 175 5.18 -9.66 11.78
CA THR A 175 5.86 -10.94 11.50
C THR A 175 7.17 -11.04 12.28
N CYS A 176 8.06 -10.05 12.13
CA CYS A 176 9.35 -10.08 12.82
C CYS A 176 9.20 -10.09 14.34
N THR A 177 8.36 -9.21 14.90
CA THR A 177 8.15 -9.13 16.35
C THR A 177 7.53 -10.40 16.90
N TYR A 178 6.59 -10.99 16.17
CA TYR A 178 5.94 -12.23 16.57
C TYR A 178 6.95 -13.37 16.66
N TRP A 179 7.66 -13.68 15.58
CA TRP A 179 8.58 -14.81 15.53
C TRP A 179 9.83 -14.66 16.41
N VAL A 180 10.25 -13.41 16.70
CA VAL A 180 11.45 -13.16 17.50
C VAL A 180 11.14 -12.96 18.99
N ALA A 181 9.99 -12.37 19.32
CA ALA A 181 9.76 -11.84 20.67
C ALA A 181 8.43 -12.27 21.32
N VAL A 182 7.49 -12.87 20.58
CA VAL A 182 6.16 -13.24 21.11
C VAL A 182 5.87 -14.74 20.98
N TYR A 183 6.32 -15.39 19.92
CA TYR A 183 6.06 -16.80 19.67
C TYR A 183 6.71 -17.64 20.76
N ASP A 184 5.86 -18.37 21.48
CA ASP A 184 6.25 -19.34 22.48
C ASP A 184 5.54 -20.66 22.16
N PRO A 185 6.25 -21.75 21.85
CA PRO A 185 5.63 -23.03 21.52
C PRO A 185 4.85 -23.65 22.69
N SER A 186 5.05 -23.19 23.93
CA SER A 186 4.27 -23.62 25.09
C SER A 186 2.90 -22.94 25.20
N GLU A 187 2.75 -21.73 24.67
CA GLU A 187 1.49 -20.98 24.65
C GLU A 187 0.80 -20.99 23.28
N HIS A 188 1.56 -21.09 22.19
CA HIS A 188 1.08 -20.89 20.83
C HIS A 188 1.15 -22.17 20.01
N VAL A 189 -0.02 -22.72 19.70
CA VAL A 189 -0.14 -23.81 18.71
C VAL A 189 0.21 -23.26 17.33
N LEU A 190 1.13 -23.96 16.65
CA LEU A 190 1.55 -23.65 15.28
C LEU A 190 0.53 -24.19 14.26
N ASP A 191 -0.67 -23.61 14.27
CA ASP A 191 -1.75 -23.96 13.35
C ASP A 191 -1.76 -23.07 12.10
N ALA A 192 -2.61 -23.42 11.13
CA ALA A 192 -2.75 -22.65 9.89
C ALA A 192 -3.15 -21.20 10.15
N LEU A 193 -4.01 -20.95 11.15
CA LEU A 193 -4.44 -19.60 11.50
C LEU A 193 -3.26 -18.76 12.01
N ASN A 194 -2.42 -19.34 12.86
CA ASN A 194 -1.20 -18.72 13.38
C ASN A 194 -0.28 -18.26 12.24
N ILE A 195 0.01 -19.16 11.29
CA ILE A 195 0.82 -18.84 10.11
C ILE A 195 0.16 -17.78 9.24
N LEU A 196 -1.16 -17.84 9.04
CA LEU A 196 -1.88 -16.88 8.21
C LEU A 196 -1.80 -15.46 8.79
N VAL A 197 -2.09 -15.30 10.08
CA VAL A 197 -2.13 -13.97 10.71
C VAL A 197 -0.74 -13.38 10.98
N HIS A 198 0.29 -14.22 11.18
CA HIS A 198 1.63 -13.78 11.55
C HIS A 198 2.70 -13.90 10.46
N ALA A 199 2.48 -14.63 9.36
CA ALA A 199 3.45 -14.75 8.27
C ALA A 199 2.83 -14.41 6.91
N ALA A 200 1.68 -15.01 6.56
CA ALA A 200 1.06 -14.84 5.24
C ALA A 200 0.69 -13.38 4.97
N ASN A 201 0.23 -12.64 5.99
CA ASN A 201 -0.05 -11.20 5.88
C ASN A 201 1.15 -10.41 5.33
N SER A 202 2.36 -10.63 5.87
CA SER A 202 3.56 -9.95 5.37
C SER A 202 3.97 -10.40 3.98
N ALA A 203 3.81 -11.69 3.65
CA ALA A 203 4.08 -12.21 2.32
C ALA A 203 3.16 -11.57 1.27
N LEU A 204 1.86 -11.45 1.55
CA LEU A 204 0.90 -10.79 0.68
C LEU A 204 1.24 -9.30 0.47
N MET A 205 1.64 -8.59 1.53
CA MET A 205 2.05 -7.19 1.40
C MET A 205 3.39 -7.02 0.66
N LEU A 206 4.33 -7.97 0.78
CA LEU A 206 5.57 -7.98 -0.01
C LEU A 206 5.27 -8.19 -1.50
N VAL A 207 4.35 -9.11 -1.83
CA VAL A 207 3.87 -9.26 -3.22
C VAL A 207 3.25 -7.95 -3.71
N ASP A 208 2.46 -7.26 -2.89
CA ASP A 208 1.90 -5.96 -3.26
C ASP A 208 2.96 -4.89 -3.58
N VAL A 209 4.03 -4.81 -2.76
CA VAL A 209 5.19 -3.95 -3.04
C VAL A 209 5.82 -4.26 -4.39
N LEU A 210 5.91 -5.55 -4.74
CA LEU A 210 6.48 -6.01 -6.01
C LEU A 210 5.58 -5.74 -7.21
N MET A 211 4.26 -5.80 -7.04
CA MET A 211 3.32 -5.68 -8.15
C MET A 211 2.92 -4.23 -8.45
N SER A 212 2.79 -3.37 -7.43
CA SER A 212 2.13 -2.06 -7.54
C SER A 212 3.06 -0.95 -8.05
N ALA A 213 2.57 -0.05 -8.92
CA ALA A 213 3.41 1.02 -9.50
C ALA A 213 3.57 2.27 -8.61
N HIS A 214 2.67 2.50 -7.66
CA HIS A 214 2.69 3.71 -6.82
C HIS A 214 3.96 3.79 -5.96
N PRO A 215 4.48 5.00 -5.69
CA PRO A 215 5.61 5.19 -4.77
C PRO A 215 5.29 4.81 -3.33
N LEU A 216 6.35 4.53 -2.59
CA LEU A 216 6.50 4.69 -1.15
C LEU A 216 7.59 5.76 -1.00
N ARG A 217 7.35 6.70 -0.09
CA ARG A 217 8.27 7.81 0.20
C ARG A 217 8.87 7.57 1.56
N LEU A 218 10.15 7.88 1.73
CA LEU A 218 10.83 7.65 3.01
C LEU A 218 10.15 8.40 4.17
N LEU A 219 9.70 9.65 3.95
CA LEU A 219 9.00 10.43 4.96
C LEU A 219 7.61 9.87 5.32
N HIS A 220 7.05 8.97 4.49
CA HIS A 220 5.79 8.29 4.83
C HIS A 220 5.95 7.27 5.95
N ALA A 221 7.16 7.04 6.48
CA ALA A 221 7.42 6.38 7.76
C ALA A 221 6.60 7.00 8.90
N PHE A 222 6.22 8.28 8.80
CA PHE A 222 5.34 8.95 9.76
C PHE A 222 4.01 8.21 9.98
N TRP A 223 3.38 7.66 8.93
CA TRP A 223 2.08 7.01 9.04
C TRP A 223 2.09 5.70 9.85
N PRO A 224 2.96 4.71 9.57
CA PRO A 224 3.06 3.53 10.41
C PRO A 224 3.57 3.85 11.82
N LEU A 225 4.44 4.86 11.98
CA LEU A 225 4.85 5.34 13.31
C LEU A 225 3.67 5.84 14.12
N LEU A 226 2.85 6.72 13.53
CA LEU A 226 1.66 7.24 14.18
C LEU A 226 0.67 6.11 14.52
N PHE A 227 0.47 5.16 13.60
CA PHE A 227 -0.39 4.01 13.83
C PHE A 227 0.06 3.17 15.03
N VAL A 228 1.35 2.82 15.09
CA VAL A 228 1.90 2.04 16.21
C VAL A 228 1.88 2.86 17.51
N PHE A 229 2.18 4.15 17.46
CA PHE A 229 2.11 5.03 18.63
C PHE A 229 0.68 5.10 19.20
N VAL A 230 -0.34 5.21 18.34
CA VAL A 230 -1.74 5.18 18.76
C VAL A 230 -2.07 3.85 19.44
N TYR A 231 -1.61 2.72 18.90
CA TYR A 231 -1.78 1.42 19.53
C TYR A 231 -1.11 1.34 20.90
N LEU A 232 0.13 1.83 21.04
CA LEU A 232 0.84 1.85 22.32
C LEU A 232 0.15 2.74 23.36
N SER A 233 -0.42 3.86 22.92
CA SER A 233 -1.22 4.74 23.78
C SER A 233 -2.50 4.05 24.23
N PHE A 234 -3.18 3.38 23.30
CA PHE A 234 -4.35 2.54 23.60
C PHE A 234 -4.00 1.43 24.60
N SER A 235 -2.88 0.72 24.42
CA SER A 235 -2.52 -0.40 25.30
C SER A 235 -2.20 0.06 26.73
N LEU A 236 -1.59 1.23 26.89
CA LEU A 236 -1.39 1.85 28.20
C LEU A 236 -2.74 2.21 28.86
N VAL A 237 -3.62 2.89 28.13
CA VAL A 237 -4.96 3.26 28.66
C VAL A 237 -5.77 2.01 29.00
N TYR A 238 -5.70 0.97 28.17
CA TYR A 238 -6.36 -0.31 28.41
C TYR A 238 -5.88 -0.96 29.71
N PHE A 239 -4.56 -0.98 29.95
CA PHE A 239 -3.98 -1.47 31.19
C PHE A 239 -4.42 -0.63 32.40
N LEU A 240 -4.36 0.71 32.32
CA LEU A 240 -4.77 1.59 33.41
C LEU A 240 -6.26 1.46 33.76
N ALA A 241 -7.08 1.05 32.80
CA ALA A 241 -8.50 0.75 33.00
C ALA A 241 -8.77 -0.66 33.58
N GLY A 242 -7.72 -1.43 33.92
CA GLY A 242 -7.85 -2.79 34.43
C GLY A 242 -8.09 -3.85 33.34
N GLY A 243 -7.73 -3.55 32.09
CA GLY A 243 -7.87 -4.47 30.96
C GLY A 243 -7.02 -5.74 31.12
N THR A 244 -7.52 -6.85 30.58
CA THR A 244 -6.87 -8.18 30.63
C THR A 244 -6.73 -8.81 29.25
N ASP A 245 -5.87 -9.81 29.11
CA ASP A 245 -5.80 -10.65 27.90
C ASP A 245 -6.94 -11.69 27.83
N ARG A 246 -6.78 -12.72 27.01
CA ARG A 246 -7.75 -13.84 26.88
C ARG A 246 -7.65 -14.86 28.03
N MET A 247 -6.63 -14.78 28.87
CA MET A 247 -6.37 -15.64 30.02
C MET A 247 -6.51 -14.88 31.35
N ASP A 248 -7.17 -13.72 31.31
CA ASP A 248 -7.33 -12.80 32.44
C ASP A 248 -6.02 -12.30 33.08
N ARG A 249 -4.93 -12.28 32.31
CA ARG A 249 -3.66 -11.65 32.70
C ARG A 249 -3.71 -10.16 32.39
N THR A 250 -3.10 -9.34 33.23
CA THR A 250 -3.00 -7.87 33.05
C THR A 250 -2.19 -7.48 31.81
N CYS A 251 -1.28 -8.34 31.35
CA CYS A 251 -0.44 -8.11 30.18
C CYS A 251 -1.05 -8.71 28.90
N VAL A 252 -1.38 -7.85 27.92
CA VAL A 252 -1.84 -8.29 26.58
C VAL A 252 -0.72 -8.96 25.79
N TYR A 253 0.50 -8.42 25.92
CA TYR A 253 1.72 -9.01 25.39
C TYR A 253 2.76 -9.04 26.50
N PRO A 254 3.46 -10.16 26.73
CA PRO A 254 4.54 -10.22 27.72
C PRO A 254 5.64 -9.17 27.49
N VAL A 255 5.87 -8.80 26.23
CA VAL A 255 6.84 -7.75 25.84
C VAL A 255 6.36 -6.32 26.14
N LEU A 256 5.05 -6.09 26.29
CA LEU A 256 4.44 -4.80 26.64
C LEU A 256 3.78 -4.87 28.03
N ASP A 257 4.60 -5.17 29.03
CA ASP A 257 4.19 -5.34 30.43
C ASP A 257 4.22 -3.99 31.18
N TRP A 258 3.07 -3.33 31.27
CA TRP A 258 2.95 -2.03 31.90
C TRP A 258 3.11 -2.04 33.43
N GLU A 259 3.15 -3.21 34.08
CA GLU A 259 3.55 -3.33 35.49
C GLU A 259 5.06 -3.02 35.67
N ARG A 260 5.84 -3.14 34.58
CA ARG A 260 7.27 -2.81 34.51
C ARG A 260 7.50 -1.65 33.54
N PRO A 261 7.05 -0.42 33.87
CA PRO A 261 6.95 0.71 32.93
C PRO A 261 8.30 1.10 32.31
N THR A 262 9.41 1.00 33.04
CA THR A 262 10.74 1.30 32.51
C THR A 262 11.12 0.33 31.39
N ARG A 263 10.94 -0.98 31.61
CA ARG A 263 11.23 -2.01 30.60
C ARG A 263 10.35 -1.83 29.37
N THR A 264 9.05 -1.62 29.60
CA THR A 264 8.07 -1.46 28.52
C THR A 264 8.32 -0.18 27.72
N THR A 265 8.73 0.91 28.37
CA THR A 265 9.14 2.14 27.67
C THR A 265 10.33 1.88 26.73
N VAL A 266 11.34 1.11 27.18
CA VAL A 266 12.48 0.72 26.33
C VAL A 266 12.01 -0.12 25.14
N VAL A 267 11.13 -1.10 25.36
CA VAL A 267 10.54 -1.92 24.28
C VAL A 267 9.76 -1.05 23.28
N CYS A 268 8.98 -0.08 23.75
CA CYS A 268 8.27 0.87 22.88
C CYS A 268 9.22 1.69 22.01
N VAL A 269 10.30 2.23 22.57
CA VAL A 269 11.30 3.00 21.81
C VAL A 269 12.00 2.14 20.77
N LEU A 270 12.39 0.90 21.14
CA LEU A 270 12.98 -0.06 20.22
C LEU A 270 12.00 -0.46 19.11
N GLY A 271 10.74 -0.70 19.45
CA GLY A 271 9.67 -1.02 18.49
C GLY A 271 9.42 0.11 17.49
N LEU A 272 9.32 1.35 17.95
CA LEU A 272 9.17 2.52 17.07
C LEU A 272 10.40 2.71 16.17
N SER A 273 11.61 2.52 16.70
CA SER A 273 12.85 2.54 15.90
C SER A 273 12.86 1.43 14.86
N PHE A 274 12.38 0.24 15.21
CA PHE A 274 12.25 -0.89 14.30
C PHE A 274 11.25 -0.62 13.18
N VAL A 275 10.12 0.05 13.44
CA VAL A 275 9.17 0.49 12.40
C VAL A 275 9.85 1.38 11.35
N VAL A 276 10.72 2.31 11.77
CA VAL A 276 11.49 3.15 10.84
C VAL A 276 12.46 2.31 10.00
N ALA A 277 13.14 1.35 10.61
CA ALA A 277 14.06 0.44 9.93
C ALA A 277 13.33 -0.40 8.87
N VAL A 278 12.20 -1.01 9.23
CA VAL A 278 11.34 -1.79 8.31
C VAL A 278 10.86 -0.91 7.16
N HIS A 279 10.33 0.28 7.45
CA HIS A 279 9.85 1.20 6.41
C HIS A 279 10.98 1.58 5.43
N THR A 280 12.17 1.87 5.96
CA THR A 280 13.35 2.22 5.17
C THR A 280 13.79 1.05 4.28
N ALA A 281 13.75 -0.18 4.79
CA ALA A 281 14.07 -1.38 4.01
C ALA A 281 13.07 -1.60 2.87
N VAL A 282 11.77 -1.44 3.13
CA VAL A 282 10.73 -1.54 2.11
C VAL A 282 10.87 -0.44 1.05
N TRP A 283 11.16 0.79 1.46
CA TRP A 283 11.46 1.88 0.54
C TRP A 283 12.67 1.57 -0.35
N ALA A 284 13.74 1.00 0.21
CA ALA A 284 14.91 0.56 -0.56
C ALA A 284 14.57 -0.56 -1.55
N LEU A 285 13.77 -1.55 -1.14
CA LEU A 285 13.26 -2.62 -2.00
C LEU A 285 12.48 -2.05 -3.18
N GLN A 286 11.65 -1.04 -2.95
CA GLN A 286 10.93 -0.38 -4.02
C GLN A 286 11.86 0.36 -4.99
N LEU A 287 12.90 1.03 -4.49
CA LEU A 287 13.89 1.67 -5.37
C LEU A 287 14.57 0.62 -6.26
N ALA A 288 14.92 -0.54 -5.71
CA ALA A 288 15.47 -1.66 -6.47
C ALA A 288 14.49 -2.14 -7.54
N ARG A 289 13.22 -2.40 -7.18
CA ARG A 289 12.16 -2.77 -8.13
C ARG A 289 12.05 -1.78 -9.29
N ARG A 290 12.05 -0.48 -8.99
CA ARG A 290 11.96 0.59 -10.01
C ARG A 290 13.18 0.65 -10.91
N ARG A 291 14.37 0.33 -10.40
CA ARG A 291 15.58 0.21 -11.23
C ARG A 291 15.44 -0.96 -12.19
N VAL A 292 15.08 -2.15 -11.68
CA VAL A 292 14.85 -3.35 -12.50
C VAL A 292 13.81 -3.10 -13.58
N ALA A 293 12.64 -2.55 -13.22
CA ALA A 293 11.57 -2.27 -14.19
C ALA A 293 12.01 -1.28 -15.29
N ARG A 294 12.83 -0.28 -14.97
CA ARG A 294 13.39 0.63 -15.97
C ARG A 294 14.39 -0.06 -16.89
N SER A 295 15.35 -0.82 -16.32
CA SER A 295 16.34 -1.55 -17.11
C SER A 295 15.70 -2.55 -18.08
N LEU A 296 14.65 -3.26 -17.65
CA LEU A 296 13.91 -4.17 -18.52
C LEU A 296 13.20 -3.43 -19.67
N ARG A 297 12.60 -2.26 -19.40
CA ARG A 297 11.96 -1.43 -20.44
C ARG A 297 12.98 -0.88 -21.43
N GLU A 298 14.15 -0.45 -20.96
CA GLU A 298 15.26 0.03 -21.80
C GLU A 298 15.81 -1.08 -22.68
N ALA A 299 16.04 -2.27 -22.13
CA ALA A 299 16.48 -3.44 -22.89
C ALA A 299 15.46 -3.83 -23.99
N LYS A 300 14.16 -3.84 -23.65
CA LYS A 300 13.09 -4.09 -24.64
C LYS A 300 13.04 -3.03 -25.73
N ALA A 301 13.24 -1.76 -25.38
CA ALA A 301 13.25 -0.67 -26.36
C ALA A 301 14.49 -0.73 -27.28
N ALA A 302 15.64 -1.17 -26.77
CA ALA A 302 16.85 -1.37 -27.56
C ALA A 302 16.69 -2.54 -28.55
N ALA A 303 16.13 -3.68 -28.11
CA ALA A 303 15.88 -4.84 -28.97
C ALA A 303 14.94 -4.49 -30.14
N ASN A 304 13.83 -3.80 -29.87
CA ASN A 304 12.89 -3.35 -30.90
C ASN A 304 13.49 -2.34 -31.90
N LYS A 305 14.52 -1.59 -31.51
CA LYS A 305 15.24 -0.68 -32.43
C LYS A 305 16.25 -1.41 -33.30
N GLY A 306 16.89 -2.46 -32.78
CA GLY A 306 17.80 -3.33 -33.52
C GLY A 306 17.07 -4.08 -34.63
N GLU A 307 15.94 -4.70 -34.31
CA GLU A 307 15.10 -5.44 -35.27
C GLU A 307 14.58 -4.55 -36.42
N LYS A 308 14.29 -3.27 -36.13
CA LYS A 308 13.89 -2.28 -37.16
C LYS A 308 15.02 -1.77 -38.05
N LYS A 309 16.29 -1.97 -37.67
CA LYS A 309 17.45 -1.63 -38.52
C LYS A 309 17.84 -2.76 -39.48
N ASP A 310 17.37 -3.98 -39.23
CA ASP A 310 17.62 -5.17 -40.06
C ASP A 310 16.52 -5.63 -41.06
N PRO A 311 15.55 -4.81 -41.52
CA PRO A 311 14.62 -5.26 -42.57
C PRO A 311 15.19 -5.21 -43.99
N GLY A 312 16.49 -4.90 -44.18
CA GLY A 312 17.05 -4.47 -45.46
C GLY A 312 18.29 -5.19 -46.00
N VAL A 313 18.69 -6.35 -45.47
CA VAL A 313 19.83 -7.13 -46.02
C VAL A 313 19.39 -8.40 -46.77
N GLN A 314 18.08 -8.62 -46.97
CA GLN A 314 17.57 -9.83 -47.65
C GLN A 314 16.86 -9.62 -48.99
N LEU A 315 16.97 -8.44 -49.64
CA LEU A 315 16.35 -8.21 -50.95
C LEU A 315 17.33 -7.91 -52.12
N ASP A 316 18.63 -7.72 -51.87
CA ASP A 316 19.61 -7.39 -52.93
C ASP A 316 20.60 -8.54 -53.26
N ALA A 317 20.21 -9.81 -53.02
CA ALA A 317 21.02 -10.98 -53.41
C ALA A 317 20.36 -11.86 -54.49
N MET A 318 19.24 -11.43 -55.11
CA MET A 318 18.56 -12.17 -56.18
C MET A 318 18.04 -11.27 -57.32
N ALA A 319 18.78 -10.21 -57.67
CA ALA A 319 18.58 -9.47 -58.91
C ALA A 319 19.83 -9.54 -59.79
#